data_AF-A0A099NYC5-F1
#
_entry.id   AF-A0A099NYC5-F1
#
_cell.length_a   1.000
_cell.length_b   1.000
_cell.length_c   1.000
_cell.angle_alpha   90.00
_cell.angle_beta   90.00
_cell.angle_gamma   90.00
#
_symmetry.space_group_name_H-M   'P 1'
#
loop_
_entity.id
_entity.type
_entity.pdbx_description
1 polymer ?
#
loop_
_entity_poly.entity_id
_entity_poly.type
_entity_poly.pdbx_seq_one_letter_code
_entity_poly.pdbx_strand_id
1 'polypeptide(L)'
;MGTVKVWDLVKRKNVFTAKEHNAAVRGVNFDPTGELFVSAGRDNLLMLYSTKRWTEIKSIPLELSIESTGFIEVEGTTYIYTGGEGCVLHIWDFKQERLFAKTKKPLETSEELSITEIIQIQEDNQKLILVLSDQTILDVDLSTDLKDNNYIIPVTRIMAGNHGTIADIRYVGSNKNLLAMATNSPSLRVVDLYNTPLDVDIYEGHTDLLNMLDASVDGKWLATASKDNTARVWKLDEDNGKFECYAVFEGHGSSVTAVGLPRDLFTGHPKFLITASEDLTIKKWTIPKPPKSSDMLPLSVKSADYTRKAHEKMIHAIDISPNNDFLATASHDKTSKIWDLNGGETLHVLRGHKRPVYDISFCRYDRLIVTASGDQTARVWNLEDASCIKSYEGSSNAVQRVDFLCKNQYIVGAGADGLIKIWEVSSGECVNTLDNHDNRIWALIVKNNGEEFISADSDGAITIWQDNTEEVNAEKEIARKVEVEKDQELRNCILHGKWVDAFILALDLDHPMRLYNVLKECIAQNQDVDSKLGSFELEELIGKLEEDKILLLFKRIRDWNTNARLFEVAQKVIRVVLDKCDLDRLYQIKGIMQYIDAIVPYSERHYTRFESLIEQSYILDYVSRKMDELIS
;
A
#
# COMPACT_ATOMS: atom_id res chain seq x y z
N MET A 1 32.77 -16.94 -30.81
CA MET A 1 33.63 -15.87 -31.33
C MET A 1 32.80 -14.62 -31.48
N GLY A 2 33.00 -13.67 -30.59
CA GLY A 2 32.41 -12.35 -30.69
C GLY A 2 33.07 -11.60 -31.84
N THR A 3 32.24 -10.94 -32.65
CA THR A 3 32.74 -10.12 -33.75
C THR A 3 32.23 -8.71 -33.59
N VAL A 4 33.14 -7.74 -33.56
CA VAL A 4 32.80 -6.32 -33.49
C VAL A 4 32.88 -5.75 -34.90
N LYS A 5 31.83 -5.07 -35.34
CA LYS A 5 31.79 -4.42 -36.66
C LYS A 5 31.42 -2.95 -36.49
N VAL A 6 32.17 -2.07 -37.15
CA VAL A 6 31.86 -0.64 -37.18
C VAL A 6 31.49 -0.24 -38.58
N TRP A 7 30.34 0.41 -38.71
CA TRP A 7 29.78 0.84 -39.98
C TRP A 7 29.76 2.37 -40.06
N ASP A 8 30.21 2.89 -41.20
CA ASP A 8 29.99 4.29 -41.55
C ASP A 8 28.60 4.43 -42.16
N LEU A 9 27.70 5.14 -41.47
CA LEU A 9 26.31 5.33 -41.88
C LEU A 9 26.18 6.14 -43.17
N VAL A 10 27.12 7.07 -43.43
CA VAL A 10 27.10 7.93 -44.62
C VAL A 10 27.54 7.14 -45.84
N LYS A 11 28.64 6.37 -45.71
CA LYS A 11 29.18 5.56 -46.82
C LYS A 11 28.50 4.21 -46.98
N ARG A 12 27.68 3.79 -46.00
CA ARG A 12 27.01 2.48 -45.92
C ARG A 12 27.98 1.31 -46.12
N LYS A 13 29.21 1.47 -45.64
CA LYS A 13 30.27 0.47 -45.75
C LYS A 13 30.79 0.11 -44.36
N ASN A 14 31.13 -1.16 -44.21
CA ASN A 14 31.81 -1.67 -43.04
C ASN A 14 33.25 -1.14 -43.05
N VAL A 15 33.62 -0.39 -42.03
CA VAL A 15 34.93 0.24 -41.88
C VAL A 15 35.89 -0.69 -41.16
N PHE A 16 35.40 -1.43 -40.16
CA PHE A 16 36.24 -2.25 -39.29
C PHE A 16 35.53 -3.52 -38.86
N THR A 17 36.26 -4.63 -38.82
CA THR A 17 35.75 -5.91 -38.32
C THR A 17 36.83 -6.59 -37.48
N ALA A 18 36.63 -6.65 -36.16
CA ALA A 18 37.46 -7.43 -35.24
C ALA A 18 36.78 -8.78 -34.94
N LYS A 19 37.57 -9.85 -34.91
CA LYS A 19 37.13 -11.21 -34.54
C LYS A 19 37.91 -11.78 -33.36
N GLU A 20 38.49 -10.92 -32.57
CA GLU A 20 39.51 -11.28 -31.59
C GLU A 20 38.91 -11.83 -30.30
N HIS A 21 37.66 -11.45 -30.01
CA HIS A 21 36.96 -11.98 -28.85
C HIS A 21 36.54 -13.43 -29.07
N ASN A 22 36.93 -14.29 -28.13
CA ASN A 22 36.55 -15.69 -28.15
C ASN A 22 35.08 -15.85 -27.71
N ALA A 23 34.64 -15.02 -26.78
CA ALA A 23 33.28 -14.99 -26.22
C ALA A 23 32.42 -13.84 -26.79
N ALA A 24 31.21 -13.66 -26.25
CA ALA A 24 30.33 -12.57 -26.65
C ALA A 24 30.86 -11.22 -26.15
N VAL A 25 30.89 -10.23 -27.05
CA VAL A 25 31.20 -8.83 -26.72
C VAL A 25 29.94 -8.18 -26.19
N ARG A 26 30.04 -7.53 -25.03
CA ARG A 26 28.90 -6.89 -24.35
C ARG A 26 29.11 -5.39 -24.18
N GLY A 27 30.30 -4.96 -23.77
CA GLY A 27 30.66 -3.56 -23.68
C GLY A 27 31.32 -3.05 -24.96
N VAL A 28 30.75 -2.02 -25.58
CA VAL A 28 31.36 -1.31 -26.71
C VAL A 28 31.06 0.17 -26.56
N ASN A 29 32.07 1.02 -26.64
CA ASN A 29 31.87 2.47 -26.57
C ASN A 29 32.92 3.25 -27.35
N PHE A 30 32.56 4.47 -27.75
CA PHE A 30 33.46 5.46 -28.33
C PHE A 30 33.77 6.53 -27.30
N ASP A 31 34.98 7.07 -27.37
CA ASP A 31 35.36 8.25 -26.60
C ASP A 31 34.58 9.49 -27.10
N PRO A 32 34.30 10.51 -26.26
CA PRO A 32 33.58 11.72 -26.68
C PRO A 32 34.27 12.45 -27.85
N THR A 33 35.60 12.34 -27.96
CA THR A 33 36.37 12.90 -29.07
C THR A 33 36.30 12.05 -30.35
N GLY A 34 35.83 10.79 -30.23
CA GLY A 34 35.75 9.81 -31.31
C GLY A 34 37.10 9.25 -31.77
N GLU A 35 38.21 9.56 -31.08
CA GLU A 35 39.56 9.09 -31.47
C GLU A 35 39.86 7.66 -30.98
N LEU A 36 39.19 7.24 -29.91
CA LEU A 36 39.39 5.94 -29.26
C LEU A 36 38.10 5.13 -29.27
N PHE A 37 38.27 3.81 -29.37
CA PHE A 37 37.19 2.84 -29.37
C PHE A 37 37.56 1.69 -28.44
N VAL A 38 36.64 1.31 -27.55
CA VAL A 38 36.84 0.18 -26.62
C VAL A 38 35.84 -0.92 -26.92
N SER A 39 36.31 -2.17 -26.88
CA SER A 39 35.46 -3.35 -26.84
C SER A 39 35.86 -4.25 -25.68
N ALA A 40 34.84 -4.80 -25.03
CA ALA A 40 35.01 -5.71 -23.90
C ALA A 40 34.04 -6.88 -24.01
N GLY A 41 34.55 -8.06 -23.71
CA GLY A 41 33.80 -9.31 -23.79
C GLY A 41 33.76 -10.06 -22.48
N ARG A 42 32.91 -11.11 -22.46
CA ARG A 42 32.88 -12.11 -21.39
C ARG A 42 34.07 -13.06 -21.40
N ASP A 43 35.05 -12.83 -22.28
CA ASP A 43 36.35 -13.50 -22.28
C ASP A 43 37.38 -12.80 -21.38
N ASN A 44 36.89 -11.94 -20.47
CA ASN A 44 37.65 -11.17 -19.49
C ASN A 44 38.75 -10.35 -20.16
N LEU A 45 38.48 -9.79 -21.33
CA LEU A 45 39.47 -9.07 -22.12
C LEU A 45 38.89 -7.75 -22.58
N LEU A 46 39.62 -6.67 -22.30
CA LEU A 46 39.33 -5.33 -22.78
C LEU A 46 40.33 -4.93 -23.85
N MET A 47 39.82 -4.57 -25.02
CA MET A 47 40.59 -4.12 -26.17
C MET A 47 40.33 -2.65 -26.44
N LEU A 48 41.39 -1.92 -26.79
CA LEU A 48 41.31 -0.52 -27.15
C LEU A 48 41.94 -0.29 -28.52
N TYR A 49 41.19 0.38 -29.40
CA TYR A 49 41.51 0.65 -30.79
C TYR A 49 41.58 2.15 -31.05
N SER A 50 42.48 2.57 -31.96
CA SER A 50 42.48 3.94 -32.49
C SER A 50 41.56 4.02 -33.70
N THR A 51 40.61 4.96 -33.73
CA THR A 51 39.66 5.10 -34.85
C THR A 51 40.29 5.66 -36.13
N LYS A 52 41.44 6.37 -36.01
CA LYS A 52 42.15 6.96 -37.17
C LYS A 52 42.77 5.89 -38.09
N ARG A 53 43.26 4.79 -37.52
CA ARG A 53 43.91 3.70 -38.26
C ARG A 53 43.24 2.33 -38.08
N TRP A 54 42.28 2.23 -37.17
CA TRP A 54 41.66 0.96 -36.75
C TRP A 54 42.70 -0.10 -36.37
N THR A 55 43.75 0.35 -35.69
CA THR A 55 44.79 -0.52 -35.13
C THR A 55 44.56 -0.66 -33.64
N GLU A 56 44.80 -1.87 -33.14
CA GLU A 56 44.85 -2.15 -31.71
C GLU A 56 45.97 -1.34 -31.08
N ILE A 57 45.61 -0.59 -30.04
CA ILE A 57 46.59 0.11 -29.22
C ILE A 57 47.00 -0.80 -28.06
N LYS A 58 46.02 -1.37 -27.35
CA LYS A 58 46.26 -2.14 -26.11
C LYS A 58 45.19 -3.21 -25.87
N SER A 59 45.61 -4.28 -25.20
CA SER A 59 44.78 -5.38 -24.67
C SER A 59 45.02 -5.53 -23.16
N ILE A 60 43.98 -5.41 -22.34
CA ILE A 60 44.06 -5.57 -20.88
C ILE A 60 43.31 -6.85 -20.50
N PRO A 61 44.00 -7.88 -19.97
CA PRO A 61 43.34 -9.04 -19.39
C PRO A 61 42.77 -8.67 -18.02
N LEU A 62 41.54 -9.07 -17.78
CA LEU A 62 40.77 -8.81 -16.57
C LEU A 62 40.48 -10.13 -15.85
N GLU A 63 40.16 -10.05 -14.56
CA GLU A 63 39.89 -11.24 -13.74
C GLU A 63 38.44 -11.72 -13.90
N LEU A 64 37.51 -10.80 -14.20
CA LEU A 64 36.06 -11.03 -14.19
C LEU A 64 35.44 -10.69 -15.55
N SER A 65 34.29 -11.30 -15.83
CA SER A 65 33.57 -11.06 -17.08
C SER A 65 32.89 -9.69 -17.08
N ILE A 66 32.80 -9.08 -18.25
CA ILE A 66 32.39 -7.67 -18.39
C ILE A 66 31.07 -7.60 -19.15
N GLU A 67 30.16 -6.75 -18.68
CA GLU A 67 28.89 -6.49 -19.35
C GLU A 67 28.84 -5.08 -19.94
N SER A 68 29.41 -4.08 -19.26
CA SER A 68 29.43 -2.70 -19.73
C SER A 68 30.81 -2.05 -19.62
N THR A 69 31.14 -1.22 -20.61
CA THR A 69 32.38 -0.42 -20.65
C THR A 69 32.13 0.92 -21.29
N GLY A 70 32.88 1.92 -20.86
CA GLY A 70 32.87 3.23 -21.50
C GLY A 70 34.05 4.10 -21.07
N PHE A 71 34.05 5.32 -21.59
CA PHE A 71 35.04 6.33 -21.27
C PHE A 71 34.45 7.33 -20.30
N ILE A 72 35.29 7.84 -19.40
CA ILE A 72 34.93 8.94 -18.52
C ILE A 72 36.06 9.96 -18.48
N GLU A 73 35.72 11.24 -18.63
CA GLU A 73 36.69 12.32 -18.53
C GLU A 73 36.59 12.94 -17.13
N VAL A 74 37.67 12.83 -16.37
CA VAL A 74 37.79 13.43 -15.04
C VAL A 74 39.03 14.33 -15.05
N GLU A 75 38.84 15.61 -14.74
CA GLU A 75 39.90 16.63 -14.69
C GLU A 75 40.79 16.72 -15.96
N GLY A 76 40.21 16.44 -17.13
CA GLY A 76 40.92 16.49 -18.42
C GLY A 76 41.75 15.23 -18.75
N THR A 77 41.63 14.18 -17.94
CA THR A 77 42.17 12.85 -18.21
C THR A 77 41.06 11.85 -18.53
N THR A 78 41.24 11.10 -19.62
CA THR A 78 40.33 10.04 -20.07
C THR A 78 40.62 8.74 -19.31
N TYR A 79 39.66 8.25 -18.55
CA TYR A 79 39.67 6.95 -17.88
C TYR A 79 38.70 5.99 -18.57
N ILE A 80 38.93 4.69 -18.38
CA ILE A 80 38.03 3.64 -18.88
C ILE A 80 37.36 3.00 -17.68
N TYR A 81 36.04 2.98 -17.67
CA TYR A 81 35.32 2.20 -16.67
C TYR A 81 34.91 0.85 -17.25
N THR A 82 34.93 -0.17 -16.40
CA THR A 82 34.45 -1.52 -16.71
C THR A 82 33.60 -2.02 -15.56
N GLY A 83 32.43 -2.55 -15.88
CA GLY A 83 31.58 -3.24 -14.92
C GLY A 83 31.09 -4.57 -15.48
N GLY A 84 30.93 -5.54 -14.59
CA GLY A 84 30.37 -6.83 -14.95
C GLY A 84 30.19 -7.69 -13.72
N GLU A 85 30.71 -8.91 -13.80
CA GLU A 85 30.58 -9.93 -12.76
C GLU A 85 31.29 -9.50 -11.47
N GLY A 86 30.67 -9.79 -10.32
CA GLY A 86 31.18 -9.42 -9.00
C GLY A 86 30.83 -8.00 -8.54
N CYS A 87 29.97 -7.28 -9.27
CA CYS A 87 29.40 -5.99 -8.87
C CYS A 87 30.41 -4.88 -8.52
N VAL A 88 31.64 -4.98 -9.04
CA VAL A 88 32.66 -3.96 -8.85
C VAL A 88 32.85 -3.16 -10.13
N LEU A 89 32.58 -1.86 -10.05
CA LEU A 89 33.02 -0.89 -11.04
C LEU A 89 34.53 -0.74 -10.92
N HIS A 90 35.26 -1.05 -11.97
CA HIS A 90 36.69 -0.81 -12.07
C HIS A 90 36.93 0.40 -12.98
N ILE A 91 37.75 1.33 -12.53
CA ILE A 91 38.22 2.47 -13.34
C ILE A 91 39.70 2.26 -13.62
N TRP A 92 40.07 2.32 -14.89
CA TRP A 92 41.42 2.08 -15.40
C TRP A 92 42.01 3.37 -15.94
N ASP A 93 43.25 3.67 -15.53
CA ASP A 93 44.03 4.75 -16.14
C ASP A 93 44.75 4.25 -17.40
N PHE A 94 44.47 4.90 -18.52
CA PHE A 94 45.07 4.62 -19.82
C PHE A 94 46.60 4.82 -19.84
N LYS A 95 47.13 5.79 -19.08
CA LYS A 95 48.56 6.14 -19.10
C LYS A 95 49.41 5.22 -18.24
N GLN A 96 48.90 4.78 -17.09
CA GLN A 96 49.67 4.05 -16.08
C GLN A 96 49.45 2.53 -16.07
N GLU A 97 48.49 2.01 -16.85
CA GLU A 97 48.16 0.57 -16.91
C GLU A 97 47.81 -0.02 -15.53
N ARG A 98 47.27 0.82 -14.66
CA ARG A 98 46.88 0.44 -13.31
C ARG A 98 45.42 0.76 -13.09
N LEU A 99 44.85 -0.06 -12.23
CA LEU A 99 43.56 0.21 -11.65
C LEU A 99 43.64 1.48 -10.83
N PHE A 100 42.81 2.45 -11.19
CA PHE A 100 42.74 3.76 -10.56
C PHE A 100 41.78 3.72 -9.35
N ALA A 101 40.57 3.20 -9.57
CA ALA A 101 39.54 3.12 -8.53
C ALA A 101 38.70 1.84 -8.68
N LYS A 102 38.17 1.35 -7.55
CA LYS A 102 37.21 0.24 -7.48
C LYS A 102 36.04 0.64 -6.60
N THR A 103 34.82 0.22 -6.90
CA THR A 103 33.76 0.21 -5.87
C THR A 103 34.02 -0.89 -4.85
N LYS A 104 33.40 -0.79 -3.66
CA LYS A 104 33.51 -1.83 -2.64
C LYS A 104 32.98 -3.15 -3.20
N LYS A 105 33.78 -4.22 -3.11
CA LYS A 105 33.32 -5.57 -3.48
C LYS A 105 32.21 -5.98 -2.50
N PRO A 106 30.99 -6.28 -2.97
CA PRO A 106 29.96 -6.82 -2.10
C PRO A 106 30.39 -8.20 -1.58
N LEU A 107 29.83 -8.62 -0.45
CA LEU A 107 30.10 -9.95 0.10
C LEU A 107 29.73 -11.03 -0.92
N GLU A 108 30.52 -12.11 -0.99
CA GLU A 108 30.20 -13.25 -1.85
C GLU A 108 28.94 -13.93 -1.32
N THR A 109 27.81 -13.63 -1.96
CA THR A 109 26.50 -14.24 -1.71
C THR A 109 26.27 -15.46 -2.59
N SER A 110 25.26 -16.26 -2.25
CA SER A 110 24.83 -17.40 -3.08
C SER A 110 24.36 -16.99 -4.48
N GLU A 111 23.84 -15.77 -4.61
CA GLU A 111 23.50 -15.16 -5.90
C GLU A 111 24.67 -14.30 -6.39
N GLU A 112 25.22 -14.66 -7.55
CA GLU A 112 26.21 -13.85 -8.25
C GLU A 112 25.51 -12.66 -8.91
N LEU A 113 25.59 -11.50 -8.26
CA LEU A 113 25.11 -10.25 -8.84
C LEU A 113 26.09 -9.76 -9.92
N SER A 114 25.56 -9.23 -11.02
CA SER A 114 26.34 -8.57 -12.06
C SER A 114 25.85 -7.15 -12.31
N ILE A 115 26.78 -6.27 -12.70
CA ILE A 115 26.41 -4.97 -13.27
C ILE A 115 26.00 -5.21 -14.72
N THR A 116 24.74 -4.96 -15.05
CA THR A 116 24.20 -5.15 -16.41
C THR A 116 24.57 -3.98 -17.32
N GLU A 117 24.42 -2.76 -16.80
CA GLU A 117 24.65 -1.54 -17.57
C GLU A 117 25.23 -0.44 -16.68
N ILE A 118 25.97 0.45 -17.31
CA ILE A 118 26.56 1.64 -16.68
C ILE A 118 26.22 2.81 -17.56
N ILE A 119 25.46 3.74 -17.03
CA ILE A 119 24.97 4.91 -17.74
C ILE A 119 25.70 6.13 -17.20
N GLN A 120 26.32 6.90 -18.09
CA GLN A 120 26.92 8.18 -17.76
C GLN A 120 25.88 9.29 -17.99
N ILE A 121 25.71 10.17 -17.01
CA ILE A 121 24.82 11.32 -17.15
C ILE A 121 25.53 12.39 -17.98
N GLN A 122 24.94 12.78 -19.12
CA GLN A 122 25.57 13.71 -20.07
C GLN A 122 25.70 15.15 -19.54
N GLU A 123 24.92 15.52 -18.53
CA GLU A 123 24.93 16.87 -17.93
C GLU A 123 26.05 17.04 -16.88
N ASP A 124 26.44 15.96 -16.20
CA ASP A 124 27.52 15.90 -15.23
C ASP A 124 28.45 14.71 -15.58
N ASN A 125 29.53 14.95 -16.32
CA ASN A 125 30.48 13.90 -16.74
C ASN A 125 31.09 13.09 -15.58
N GLN A 126 30.89 13.52 -14.34
CA GLN A 126 31.43 12.92 -13.12
C GLN A 126 30.43 12.01 -12.39
N LYS A 127 29.18 11.88 -12.88
CA LYS A 127 28.17 11.00 -12.29
C LYS A 127 27.94 9.76 -13.14
N LEU A 128 28.02 8.61 -12.50
CA LEU A 128 27.76 7.30 -13.08
C LEU A 128 26.58 6.65 -12.38
N ILE A 129 25.67 6.08 -13.17
CA ILE A 129 24.58 5.24 -12.69
C ILE A 129 24.93 3.79 -13.04
N LEU A 130 25.02 2.94 -12.03
CA LEU A 130 25.21 1.50 -12.19
C LEU A 130 23.85 0.81 -12.07
N VAL A 131 23.51 -0.03 -13.05
CA VAL A 131 22.30 -0.85 -13.02
C VAL A 131 22.70 -2.30 -12.74
N LEU A 132 22.32 -2.79 -11.57
CA LEU A 132 22.57 -4.15 -11.14
C LEU A 132 21.51 -5.12 -11.70
N SER A 133 21.87 -6.41 -11.75
CA SER A 133 21.00 -7.48 -12.23
C SER A 133 19.74 -7.67 -11.38
N ASP A 134 19.76 -7.27 -10.11
CA ASP A 134 18.62 -7.29 -9.19
C ASP A 134 17.73 -6.04 -9.29
N GLN A 135 17.89 -5.26 -10.36
CA GLN A 135 17.16 -4.01 -10.62
C GLN A 135 17.46 -2.90 -9.61
N THR A 136 18.53 -3.01 -8.82
CA THR A 136 19.02 -1.88 -8.02
C THR A 136 19.86 -0.96 -8.89
N ILE A 137 19.75 0.33 -8.57
CA ILE A 137 20.38 1.43 -9.27
C ILE A 137 21.29 2.13 -8.26
N LEU A 138 22.59 2.20 -8.57
CA LEU A 138 23.58 2.85 -7.71
C LEU A 138 24.05 4.13 -8.38
N ASP A 139 23.87 5.27 -7.71
CA ASP A 139 24.46 6.52 -8.12
C ASP A 139 25.86 6.62 -7.51
N VAL A 140 26.82 6.94 -8.37
CA VAL A 140 28.23 7.01 -8.03
C VAL A 140 28.78 8.33 -8.55
N ASP A 141 29.24 9.17 -7.62
CA ASP A 141 29.88 10.44 -7.94
C ASP A 141 31.40 10.30 -7.85
N LEU A 142 32.09 10.77 -8.89
CA LEU A 142 33.56 10.73 -8.99
C LEU A 142 34.23 12.05 -8.56
N SER A 143 33.47 13.01 -8.04
CA SER A 143 33.92 14.38 -7.78
C SER A 143 34.69 14.58 -6.45
N THR A 144 34.84 13.55 -5.62
CA THR A 144 35.54 13.64 -4.31
C THR A 144 37.03 13.28 -4.40
N ASP A 145 37.89 14.27 -4.11
CA ASP A 145 39.36 14.26 -3.92
C ASP A 145 40.12 12.96 -4.30
N LEU A 146 40.53 12.89 -5.56
CA LEU A 146 41.23 11.78 -6.22
C LEU A 146 42.75 11.77 -5.97
N LYS A 147 43.19 11.67 -4.71
CA LYS A 147 44.63 11.80 -4.38
C LYS A 147 45.41 10.49 -4.33
N ASP A 148 44.77 9.33 -4.16
CA ASP A 148 45.47 8.04 -3.98
C ASP A 148 45.07 6.98 -5.01
N ASN A 149 46.06 6.26 -5.55
CA ASN A 149 45.89 5.07 -6.38
C ASN A 149 45.32 3.92 -5.51
N ASN A 150 44.19 3.32 -5.92
CA ASN A 150 43.28 2.43 -5.15
C ASN A 150 42.23 3.18 -4.31
N TYR A 151 41.59 4.17 -4.90
CA TYR A 151 40.43 4.82 -4.29
C TYR A 151 39.20 3.91 -4.30
N ILE A 152 38.51 3.79 -3.16
CA ILE A 152 37.19 3.17 -3.08
C ILE A 152 36.15 4.25 -3.35
N ILE A 153 35.42 4.12 -4.45
CA ILE A 153 34.44 5.15 -4.84
C ILE A 153 33.23 5.04 -3.89
N PRO A 154 32.87 6.13 -3.19
CA PRO A 154 31.69 6.13 -2.35
C PRO A 154 30.44 6.08 -3.23
N VAL A 155 29.53 5.16 -2.93
CA VAL A 155 28.19 5.15 -3.50
C VAL A 155 27.41 6.27 -2.81
N THR A 156 26.90 7.23 -3.57
CA THR A 156 26.21 8.40 -3.01
C THR A 156 24.78 8.07 -2.67
N ARG A 157 24.12 7.30 -3.53
CA ARG A 157 22.70 6.95 -3.41
C ARG A 157 22.46 5.57 -3.98
N ILE A 158 21.58 4.82 -3.34
CA ILE A 158 21.12 3.52 -3.81
C ILE A 158 19.61 3.61 -3.94
N MET A 159 19.09 3.30 -5.12
CA MET A 159 17.68 3.17 -5.38
C MET A 159 17.37 1.73 -5.73
N ALA A 160 16.31 1.16 -5.16
CA ALA A 160 15.87 -0.17 -5.55
C ALA A 160 14.72 -0.05 -6.56
N GLY A 161 14.90 -0.57 -7.77
CA GLY A 161 13.86 -0.59 -8.79
C GLY A 161 12.70 -1.52 -8.42
N ASN A 162 13.01 -2.75 -8.00
CA ASN A 162 12.03 -3.66 -7.41
C ASN A 162 12.59 -4.31 -6.14
N HIS A 163 11.73 -4.57 -5.18
CA HIS A 163 12.05 -5.23 -3.93
C HIS A 163 11.79 -6.75 -4.01
N GLY A 164 11.09 -7.21 -5.05
CA GLY A 164 10.71 -8.61 -5.23
C GLY A 164 9.78 -9.10 -4.13
N THR A 165 9.82 -10.39 -3.81
CA THR A 165 9.00 -10.95 -2.73
C THR A 165 9.52 -10.49 -1.37
N ILE A 166 8.66 -9.84 -0.60
CA ILE A 166 8.99 -9.36 0.74
C ILE A 166 8.51 -10.40 1.76
N ALA A 167 9.44 -11.02 2.49
CA ALA A 167 9.12 -12.04 3.49
C ALA A 167 8.60 -11.44 4.80
N ASP A 168 9.22 -10.34 5.24
CA ASP A 168 8.86 -9.67 6.48
C ASP A 168 9.24 -8.18 6.48
N ILE A 169 8.52 -7.39 7.28
CA ILE A 169 8.70 -5.94 7.38
C ILE A 169 8.64 -5.49 8.84
N ARG A 170 9.52 -4.57 9.24
CA ARG A 170 9.51 -3.93 10.56
C ARG A 170 9.71 -2.42 10.48
N TYR A 171 8.97 -1.67 11.30
CA TYR A 171 9.25 -0.25 11.54
C TYR A 171 10.48 -0.08 12.42
N VAL A 172 11.38 0.80 12.01
CA VAL A 172 12.66 1.07 12.67
C VAL A 172 12.95 2.58 12.68
N GLY A 173 13.94 3.00 13.45
CA GLY A 173 14.29 4.41 13.66
C GLY A 173 13.66 4.98 14.92
N SER A 174 14.34 5.94 15.55
CA SER A 174 13.90 6.59 16.79
C SER A 174 12.52 7.26 16.64
N ASN A 175 12.20 7.73 15.42
CA ASN A 175 10.88 8.29 15.08
C ASN A 175 9.95 7.29 14.38
N LYS A 176 10.40 6.05 14.11
CA LYS A 176 9.67 4.99 13.39
C LYS A 176 9.26 5.37 11.96
N ASN A 177 10.13 6.11 11.28
CA ASN A 177 9.94 6.50 9.88
C ASN A 177 10.66 5.57 8.90
N LEU A 178 11.64 4.80 9.38
CA LEU A 178 12.37 3.85 8.56
C LEU A 178 11.63 2.51 8.53
N LEU A 179 11.63 1.87 7.38
CA LEU A 179 11.05 0.55 7.17
C LEU A 179 12.17 -0.42 6.81
N ALA A 180 12.42 -1.38 7.69
CA ALA A 180 13.32 -2.49 7.42
C ALA A 180 12.56 -3.63 6.75
N MET A 181 13.15 -4.20 5.70
CA MET A 181 12.53 -5.18 4.84
C MET A 181 13.46 -6.37 4.60
N ALA A 182 12.90 -7.57 4.75
CA ALA A 182 13.54 -8.81 4.35
C ALA A 182 12.94 -9.20 3.00
N THR A 183 13.79 -9.26 1.98
CA THR A 183 13.41 -9.58 0.61
C THR A 183 14.02 -10.92 0.20
N ASN A 184 13.81 -11.35 -1.05
CA ASN A 184 14.55 -12.46 -1.64
C ASN A 184 16.03 -12.14 -1.91
N SER A 185 16.61 -11.13 -1.24
CA SER A 185 18.05 -10.87 -1.26
C SER A 185 18.65 -11.16 0.13
N PRO A 186 19.92 -11.61 0.21
CA PRO A 186 20.61 -11.79 1.49
C PRO A 186 20.84 -10.48 2.27
N SER A 187 20.71 -9.34 1.59
CA SER A 187 20.89 -8.03 2.18
C SER A 187 19.61 -7.52 2.86
N LEU A 188 19.78 -6.88 4.01
CA LEU A 188 18.71 -6.15 4.66
C LEU A 188 18.52 -4.81 3.94
N ARG A 189 17.29 -4.49 3.52
CA ARG A 189 16.95 -3.21 2.91
C ARG A 189 16.21 -2.34 3.91
N VAL A 190 16.60 -1.07 4.04
CA VAL A 190 15.93 -0.08 4.90
C VAL A 190 15.54 1.12 4.05
N VAL A 191 14.28 1.53 4.10
CA VAL A 191 13.72 2.62 3.30
C VAL A 191 13.13 3.68 4.23
N ASP A 192 13.34 4.97 3.94
CA ASP A 192 12.57 6.04 4.60
C ASP A 192 11.25 6.22 3.86
N LEU A 193 10.15 5.97 4.56
CA LEU A 193 8.81 5.97 3.99
C LEU A 193 8.33 7.36 3.55
N TYR A 194 8.77 8.42 4.23
CA TYR A 194 8.13 9.75 4.11
C TYR A 194 8.98 10.75 3.33
N ASN A 195 10.30 10.72 3.48
CA ASN A 195 11.17 11.73 2.86
C ASN A 195 11.68 11.32 1.48
N THR A 196 12.12 10.07 1.35
CA THR A 196 12.80 9.58 0.15
C THR A 196 12.38 8.14 -0.13
N PRO A 197 11.16 7.91 -0.65
CA PRO A 197 10.57 6.57 -0.78
C PRO A 197 11.32 5.65 -1.75
N LEU A 198 12.17 6.20 -2.60
CA LEU A 198 12.98 5.44 -3.56
C LEU A 198 14.37 5.08 -3.03
N ASP A 199 14.80 5.71 -1.94
CA ASP A 199 16.16 5.58 -1.44
C ASP A 199 16.23 4.46 -0.43
N VAL A 200 17.17 3.54 -0.69
CA VAL A 200 17.29 2.31 0.06
C VAL A 200 18.69 2.19 0.62
N ASP A 201 18.80 2.10 1.93
CA ASP A 201 20.02 1.67 2.56
C ASP A 201 20.10 0.14 2.55
N ILE A 202 21.17 -0.38 1.96
CA ILE A 202 21.44 -1.82 1.87
C ILE A 202 22.49 -2.19 2.91
N TYR A 203 22.15 -3.12 3.79
CA TYR A 203 23.04 -3.67 4.80
C TYR A 203 23.39 -5.12 4.46
N GLU A 204 24.61 -5.30 3.98
CA GLU A 204 25.14 -6.62 3.69
C GLU A 204 25.75 -7.24 4.94
N GLY A 205 25.39 -8.49 5.20
CA GLY A 205 25.96 -9.25 6.30
C GLY A 205 25.76 -10.73 6.10
N HIS A 206 24.52 -11.13 5.84
CA HIS A 206 24.17 -12.54 5.65
C HIS A 206 24.65 -13.07 4.29
N THR A 207 24.88 -14.38 4.23
CA THR A 207 25.30 -15.06 3.00
C THR A 207 24.12 -15.64 2.22
N ASP A 208 22.97 -15.82 2.88
CA ASP A 208 21.74 -16.39 2.33
C ASP A 208 20.52 -15.57 2.74
N LEU A 209 19.36 -15.90 2.16
CA LEU A 209 18.10 -15.19 2.29
C LEU A 209 17.67 -14.90 3.73
N LEU A 210 17.05 -13.74 3.92
CA LEU A 210 16.44 -13.32 5.18
C LEU A 210 15.03 -13.91 5.31
N ASN A 211 14.75 -14.56 6.43
CA ASN A 211 13.44 -15.18 6.69
C ASN A 211 12.50 -14.27 7.48
N MET A 212 12.99 -13.65 8.56
CA MET A 212 12.18 -12.87 9.49
C MET A 212 13.00 -11.72 10.10
N LEU A 213 12.33 -10.61 10.39
CA LEU A 213 12.88 -9.45 11.05
C LEU A 213 12.11 -9.19 12.35
N ASP A 214 12.81 -8.72 13.38
CA ASP A 214 12.15 -8.14 14.54
C ASP A 214 12.90 -6.91 15.04
N ALA A 215 12.14 -5.89 15.44
CA ALA A 215 12.68 -4.62 15.90
C ALA A 215 12.34 -4.38 17.38
N SER A 216 13.21 -3.65 18.08
CA SER A 216 12.89 -3.18 19.42
C SER A 216 11.80 -2.11 19.39
N VAL A 217 11.09 -1.93 20.50
CA VAL A 217 10.02 -0.93 20.63
C VAL A 217 10.54 0.50 20.40
N ASP A 218 11.82 0.75 20.73
CA ASP A 218 12.51 2.02 20.50
C ASP A 218 12.93 2.23 19.03
N GLY A 219 12.94 1.17 18.22
CA GLY A 219 13.39 1.23 16.83
C GLY A 219 14.90 1.41 16.66
N LYS A 220 15.71 1.32 17.72
CA LYS A 220 17.18 1.45 17.64
C LYS A 220 17.89 0.13 17.37
N TRP A 221 17.23 -0.99 17.65
CA TRP A 221 17.80 -2.32 17.51
C TRP A 221 16.93 -3.14 16.60
N LEU A 222 17.58 -3.87 15.68
CA LEU A 222 16.94 -4.74 14.72
C LEU A 222 17.61 -6.10 14.78
N ALA A 223 16.84 -7.17 14.75
CA ALA A 223 17.33 -8.53 14.67
C ALA A 223 16.87 -9.17 13.37
N THR A 224 17.78 -9.92 12.74
CA THR A 224 17.55 -10.58 11.46
C THR A 224 17.83 -12.07 11.60
N ALA A 225 16.94 -12.89 11.06
CA ALA A 225 17.11 -14.33 10.92
C ALA A 225 17.34 -14.68 9.46
N SER A 226 18.36 -15.49 9.17
CA SER A 226 18.69 -15.91 7.82
C SER A 226 18.70 -17.44 7.70
N LYS A 227 18.59 -17.88 6.45
CA LYS A 227 18.79 -19.26 6.04
C LYS A 227 20.24 -19.73 6.18
N ASP A 228 21.20 -18.83 6.38
CA ASP A 228 22.62 -19.13 6.64
C ASP A 228 22.93 -19.72 8.03
N ASN A 229 21.89 -20.15 8.76
CA ASN A 229 21.93 -20.67 10.15
C ASN A 229 22.37 -19.63 11.21
N THR A 230 22.53 -18.37 10.82
CA THR A 230 22.90 -17.29 11.75
C THR A 230 21.73 -16.36 12.00
N ALA A 231 21.73 -15.78 13.21
CA ALA A 231 20.93 -14.59 13.50
C ALA A 231 21.88 -13.42 13.75
N ARG A 232 21.50 -12.22 13.35
CA ARG A 232 22.30 -11.01 13.57
C ARG A 232 21.48 -9.94 14.26
N VAL A 233 22.15 -9.12 15.04
CA VAL A 233 21.57 -7.94 15.65
C VAL A 233 22.31 -6.72 15.14
N TRP A 234 21.53 -5.74 14.72
CA TRP A 234 21.97 -4.47 14.16
C TRP A 234 21.60 -3.36 15.13
N LYS A 235 22.51 -2.40 15.27
CA LYS A 235 22.33 -1.20 16.08
C LYS A 235 22.26 0.02 15.17
N LEU A 236 21.24 0.84 15.35
CA LEU A 236 21.15 2.14 14.70
C LEU A 236 22.12 3.12 15.37
N ASP A 237 22.99 3.73 14.59
CA ASP A 237 23.79 4.86 15.00
C ASP A 237 23.02 6.16 14.72
N GLU A 238 22.72 6.94 15.76
CA GLU A 238 21.86 8.13 15.65
C GLU A 238 22.54 9.29 14.92
N ASP A 239 23.88 9.35 14.97
CA ASP A 239 24.65 10.42 14.33
C ASP A 239 24.75 10.23 12.81
N ASN A 240 24.87 8.97 12.37
CA ASN A 240 25.00 8.61 10.96
C ASN A 240 23.68 8.17 10.31
N GLY A 241 22.65 7.86 11.11
CA GLY A 241 21.38 7.30 10.65
C GLY A 241 21.49 5.87 10.10
N LYS A 242 22.66 5.21 10.26
CA LYS A 242 22.97 3.91 9.66
C LYS A 242 22.97 2.77 10.66
N PHE A 243 22.65 1.57 10.19
CA PHE A 243 22.74 0.35 11.00
C PHE A 243 24.12 -0.28 10.93
N GLU A 244 24.68 -0.62 12.09
CA GLU A 244 25.91 -1.38 12.22
C GLU A 244 25.62 -2.78 12.76
N CYS A 245 26.29 -3.80 12.21
CA CYS A 245 26.18 -5.16 12.71
C CYS A 245 26.85 -5.28 14.08
N TYR A 246 26.05 -5.47 15.13
CA TYR A 246 26.53 -5.50 16.50
C TYR A 246 27.00 -6.89 16.94
N ALA A 247 26.16 -7.91 16.71
CA ALA A 247 26.44 -9.28 17.15
C ALA A 247 25.94 -10.31 16.13
N VAL A 248 26.69 -11.39 16.00
CA VAL A 248 26.37 -12.56 15.16
C VAL A 248 26.18 -13.77 16.08
N PHE A 249 25.04 -14.44 15.98
CA PHE A 249 24.69 -15.61 16.77
C PHE A 249 24.85 -16.85 15.90
N GLU A 250 25.87 -17.66 16.20
CA GLU A 250 26.16 -18.91 15.49
C GLU A 250 25.89 -20.08 16.43
N GLY A 251 25.13 -21.07 15.96
CA GLY A 251 25.01 -22.34 16.69
C GLY A 251 23.81 -23.19 16.34
N HIS A 252 22.88 -22.72 15.51
CA HIS A 252 21.84 -23.58 14.92
C HIS A 252 22.44 -24.53 13.89
N GLY A 253 21.87 -25.73 13.77
CA GLY A 253 22.29 -26.74 12.79
C GLY A 253 21.60 -26.58 11.42
N SER A 254 20.47 -25.89 11.38
CA SER A 254 19.70 -25.54 10.18
C SER A 254 19.21 -24.09 10.22
N SER A 255 18.46 -23.70 9.18
CA SER A 255 18.01 -22.35 8.89
C SER A 255 17.29 -21.72 10.08
N VAL A 256 17.54 -20.43 10.34
CA VAL A 256 16.84 -19.69 11.39
C VAL A 256 15.58 -19.11 10.77
N THR A 257 14.41 -19.57 11.23
CA THR A 257 13.12 -19.22 10.60
C THR A 257 12.50 -17.98 11.22
N ALA A 258 12.63 -17.81 12.53
CA ALA A 258 12.02 -16.69 13.25
C ALA A 258 12.94 -16.14 14.35
N VAL A 259 12.79 -14.84 14.62
CA VAL A 259 13.56 -14.11 15.62
C VAL A 259 12.64 -13.21 16.43
N GLY A 260 12.95 -13.03 17.71
CA GLY A 260 12.21 -12.16 18.62
C GLY A 260 13.14 -11.39 19.55
N LEU A 261 12.91 -10.08 19.66
CA LEU A 261 13.55 -9.16 20.60
C LEU A 261 12.61 -8.86 21.78
N PRO A 262 13.18 -8.59 22.97
CA PRO A 262 12.39 -8.14 24.11
C PRO A 262 11.70 -6.81 23.80
N ARG A 263 10.48 -6.67 24.33
CA ARG A 263 9.62 -5.50 24.14
C ARG A 263 9.79 -4.41 25.22
N ASP A 264 10.71 -4.60 26.16
CA ASP A 264 10.98 -3.60 27.21
C ASP A 264 11.67 -2.35 26.65
N LEU A 265 11.23 -1.18 27.14
CA LEU A 265 11.85 0.12 26.92
C LEU A 265 13.12 0.26 27.80
N PHE A 266 14.21 -0.41 27.44
CA PHE A 266 15.49 -0.27 28.16
C PHE A 266 16.38 0.80 27.53
N THR A 267 16.85 1.71 28.38
CA THR A 267 17.81 2.81 28.10
C THR A 267 19.25 2.31 27.84
N GLY A 268 19.43 1.37 26.91
CA GLY A 268 20.77 0.92 26.54
C GLY A 268 20.82 -0.12 25.41
N HIS A 269 20.57 -1.38 25.74
CA HIS A 269 20.66 -2.50 24.79
C HIS A 269 19.65 -3.60 25.18
N PRO A 270 19.13 -4.36 24.20
CA PRO A 270 18.31 -5.53 24.47
C PRO A 270 19.13 -6.56 25.25
N LYS A 271 18.52 -7.18 26.27
CA LYS A 271 19.22 -8.12 27.18
C LYS A 271 19.41 -9.51 26.58
N PHE A 272 18.45 -9.94 25.78
CA PHE A 272 18.45 -11.27 25.19
C PHE A 272 17.85 -11.23 23.79
N LEU A 273 18.08 -12.30 23.03
CA LEU A 273 17.51 -12.57 21.73
C LEU A 273 16.91 -13.96 21.75
N ILE A 274 15.74 -14.15 21.15
CA ILE A 274 15.15 -15.48 20.96
C ILE A 274 15.15 -15.81 19.47
N THR A 275 15.54 -17.03 19.15
CA THR A 275 15.63 -17.52 17.78
C THR A 275 14.96 -18.90 17.71
N ALA A 276 14.18 -19.13 16.66
CA ALA A 276 13.73 -20.45 16.25
C ALA A 276 14.44 -20.88 14.98
N SER A 277 14.72 -22.18 14.91
CA SER A 277 15.30 -22.81 13.74
C SER A 277 14.38 -23.91 13.21
N GLU A 278 14.57 -24.23 11.94
CA GLU A 278 14.02 -25.40 11.27
C GLU A 278 14.38 -26.73 11.98
N ASP A 279 15.47 -26.73 12.77
CA ASP A 279 15.89 -27.84 13.65
C ASP A 279 14.90 -28.18 14.78
N LEU A 280 13.72 -27.54 14.80
CA LEU A 280 12.67 -27.72 15.80
C LEU A 280 13.06 -27.18 17.19
N THR A 281 14.14 -26.40 17.26
CA THR A 281 14.66 -25.87 18.53
C THR A 281 14.45 -24.37 18.64
N ILE A 282 14.23 -23.92 19.88
CA ILE A 282 14.26 -22.52 20.27
C ILE A 282 15.50 -22.30 21.13
N LYS A 283 16.23 -21.23 20.82
CA LYS A 283 17.38 -20.78 21.59
C LYS A 283 17.20 -19.37 22.08
N LYS A 284 17.49 -19.19 23.37
CA LYS A 284 17.63 -17.87 24.00
C LYS A 284 19.11 -17.53 24.10
N TRP A 285 19.48 -16.35 23.65
CA TRP A 285 20.83 -15.83 23.66
C TRP A 285 20.89 -14.61 24.56
N THR A 286 21.97 -14.44 25.31
CA THR A 286 22.24 -13.20 26.03
C THR A 286 23.05 -12.28 25.14
N ILE A 287 22.62 -11.03 25.02
CA ILE A 287 23.31 -10.05 24.19
C ILE A 287 24.41 -9.41 25.05
N PRO A 288 25.69 -9.46 24.64
CA PRO A 288 26.76 -8.83 25.39
C PRO A 288 26.54 -7.32 25.54
N LYS A 289 27.05 -6.75 26.64
CA LYS A 289 27.06 -5.29 26.84
C LYS A 289 27.95 -4.61 25.80
N PRO A 290 27.63 -3.37 25.37
CA PRO A 290 28.43 -2.66 24.38
C PRO A 290 29.89 -2.52 24.86
N PRO A 291 30.88 -2.93 24.05
CA PRO A 291 32.27 -2.74 24.40
C PRO A 291 32.62 -1.25 24.46
N LYS A 292 33.61 -0.88 25.29
CA LYS A 292 34.09 0.51 25.40
C LYS A 292 34.93 0.96 24.19
N SER A 293 35.24 0.07 23.26
CA SER A 293 35.99 0.30 22.03
C SER A 293 35.24 -0.33 20.84
N SER A 294 35.04 0.45 19.78
CA SER A 294 34.38 0.06 18.51
C SER A 294 35.10 -1.04 17.73
N ASP A 295 36.39 -1.28 18.01
CA ASP A 295 37.28 -2.13 17.18
C ASP A 295 37.05 -3.65 17.32
N MET A 296 36.05 -4.11 18.07
CA MET A 296 35.74 -5.53 18.30
C MET A 296 34.34 -5.95 17.82
N LEU A 297 33.70 -5.16 16.95
CA LEU A 297 32.45 -5.52 16.28
C LEU A 297 32.77 -6.27 14.97
N PRO A 298 32.02 -7.32 14.60
CA PRO A 298 30.85 -7.89 15.29
C PRO A 298 31.22 -8.93 16.36
N LEU A 299 30.47 -8.94 17.46
CA LEU A 299 30.63 -9.94 18.52
C LEU A 299 29.98 -11.28 18.12
N SER A 300 30.77 -12.33 17.93
CA SER A 300 30.23 -13.68 17.68
C SER A 300 29.84 -14.37 18.99
N VAL A 301 28.56 -14.65 19.19
CA VAL A 301 28.04 -15.35 20.37
C VAL A 301 27.69 -16.79 19.99
N LYS A 302 28.41 -17.75 20.59
CA LYS A 302 28.23 -19.20 20.34
C LYS A 302 27.53 -19.96 21.47
N SER A 303 27.36 -19.31 22.63
CA SER A 303 26.74 -19.92 23.80
C SER A 303 25.30 -19.42 23.95
N ALA A 304 24.34 -20.34 23.80
CA ALA A 304 22.94 -20.09 24.15
C ALA A 304 22.74 -20.27 25.67
N ASP A 305 21.83 -19.50 26.25
CA ASP A 305 21.41 -19.61 27.65
C ASP A 305 20.66 -20.94 27.88
N TYR A 306 19.70 -21.23 27.00
CA TYR A 306 19.10 -22.56 26.90
C TYR A 306 18.73 -22.92 25.46
N THR A 307 18.64 -24.23 25.20
CA THR A 307 18.11 -24.81 23.96
C THR A 307 16.98 -25.77 24.32
N ARG A 308 15.78 -25.56 23.75
CA ARG A 308 14.61 -26.42 23.98
C ARG A 308 14.08 -26.94 22.64
N LYS A 309 13.74 -28.23 22.58
CA LYS A 309 12.99 -28.78 21.45
C LYS A 309 11.53 -28.39 21.60
N ALA A 310 11.04 -27.58 20.68
CA ALA A 310 9.73 -26.94 20.81
C ALA A 310 8.61 -27.75 20.15
N HIS A 311 8.82 -28.19 18.92
CA HIS A 311 7.78 -28.79 18.08
C HIS A 311 8.27 -30.05 17.36
N GLU A 312 7.36 -30.74 16.68
CA GLU A 312 7.69 -31.88 15.80
C GLU A 312 7.94 -31.44 14.35
N LYS A 313 7.44 -30.25 13.99
CA LYS A 313 7.62 -29.64 12.67
C LYS A 313 8.14 -28.21 12.78
N MET A 314 8.47 -27.65 11.62
CA MET A 314 9.04 -26.30 11.48
C MET A 314 8.21 -25.24 12.21
N ILE A 315 8.92 -24.25 12.76
CA ILE A 315 8.36 -23.10 13.46
C ILE A 315 8.35 -21.95 12.47
N HIS A 316 7.20 -21.31 12.27
CA HIS A 316 7.05 -20.22 11.31
C HIS A 316 7.20 -18.84 11.94
N ALA A 317 6.60 -18.64 13.11
CA ALA A 317 6.62 -17.36 13.79
C ALA A 317 6.86 -17.51 15.29
N ILE A 318 7.46 -16.47 15.85
CA ILE A 318 7.64 -16.26 17.27
C ILE A 318 7.19 -14.84 17.59
N ASP A 319 6.50 -14.68 18.71
CA ASP A 319 6.30 -13.37 19.29
C ASP A 319 6.53 -13.41 20.81
N ILE A 320 6.92 -12.26 21.36
CA ILE A 320 7.26 -12.07 22.77
C ILE A 320 6.22 -11.15 23.38
N SER A 321 5.74 -11.50 24.58
CA SER A 321 4.78 -10.67 25.28
C SER A 321 5.37 -9.29 25.62
N PRO A 322 4.55 -8.24 25.68
CA PRO A 322 5.01 -6.89 26.04
C PRO A 322 5.79 -6.83 27.38
N ASN A 323 5.44 -7.71 28.32
CA ASN A 323 6.07 -7.80 29.65
C ASN A 323 7.34 -8.68 29.67
N ASN A 324 7.70 -9.32 28.56
CA ASN A 324 8.83 -10.25 28.43
C ASN A 324 8.78 -11.51 29.31
N ASP A 325 7.61 -11.86 29.85
CA ASP A 325 7.43 -13.07 30.65
C ASP A 325 7.10 -14.30 29.79
N PHE A 326 6.40 -14.09 28.67
CA PHE A 326 5.86 -15.17 27.84
C PHE A 326 6.41 -15.10 26.42
N LEU A 327 6.65 -16.27 25.86
CA LEU A 327 7.03 -16.47 24.46
C LEU A 327 5.97 -17.36 23.81
N ALA A 328 5.47 -16.96 22.65
CA ALA A 328 4.55 -17.78 21.88
C ALA A 328 5.20 -18.23 20.57
N THR A 329 4.99 -19.51 20.23
CA THR A 329 5.53 -20.10 19.01
C THR A 329 4.43 -20.70 18.16
N ALA A 330 4.45 -20.42 16.86
CA ALA A 330 3.55 -20.98 15.86
C ALA A 330 4.29 -22.02 15.01
N SER A 331 3.69 -23.20 14.87
CA SER A 331 4.31 -24.31 14.14
C SER A 331 3.42 -24.90 13.05
N HIS A 332 4.08 -25.49 12.08
CA HIS A 332 3.49 -26.32 11.04
C HIS A 332 2.83 -27.61 11.59
N ASP A 333 3.07 -27.97 12.86
CA ASP A 333 2.40 -29.08 13.54
C ASP A 333 0.94 -28.78 13.96
N LYS A 334 0.41 -27.61 13.56
CA LYS A 334 -0.95 -27.11 13.83
C LYS A 334 -1.19 -26.69 15.28
N THR A 335 -0.13 -26.71 16.09
CA THR A 335 -0.19 -26.26 17.48
C THR A 335 0.57 -24.97 17.65
N SER A 336 0.09 -24.13 18.56
CA SER A 336 0.86 -23.01 19.07
C SER A 336 1.19 -23.29 20.53
N LYS A 337 2.42 -22.99 20.95
CA LYS A 337 2.86 -23.21 22.34
C LYS A 337 3.22 -21.91 23.00
N ILE A 338 2.88 -21.78 24.27
CA ILE A 338 3.27 -20.67 25.13
C ILE A 338 4.33 -21.19 26.10
N TRP A 339 5.41 -20.45 26.19
CA TRP A 339 6.59 -20.77 26.99
C TRP A 339 6.82 -19.68 28.02
N ASP A 340 7.32 -20.07 29.19
CA ASP A 340 7.94 -19.14 30.12
C ASP A 340 9.32 -18.74 29.56
N LEU A 341 9.58 -17.43 29.47
CA LEU A 341 10.80 -16.89 28.89
C LEU A 341 12.02 -17.07 29.82
N ASN A 342 11.80 -17.20 31.14
CA ASN A 342 12.88 -17.37 32.12
C ASN A 342 13.36 -18.81 32.19
N GLY A 343 12.46 -19.78 32.42
CA GLY A 343 12.81 -21.20 32.52
C GLY A 343 12.85 -21.94 31.17
N GLY A 344 12.25 -21.39 30.13
CA GLY A 344 12.06 -22.08 28.85
C GLY A 344 11.14 -23.30 28.99
N GLU A 345 10.22 -23.30 29.96
CA GLU A 345 9.25 -24.36 30.18
C GLU A 345 7.98 -24.11 29.38
N THR A 346 7.33 -25.18 28.91
CA THR A 346 6.03 -25.07 28.24
C THR A 346 4.93 -24.85 29.27
N LEU A 347 4.24 -23.72 29.20
CA LEU A 347 3.09 -23.43 30.06
C LEU A 347 1.80 -23.98 29.46
N HIS A 348 1.52 -23.63 28.22
CA HIS A 348 0.27 -23.98 27.54
C HIS A 348 0.50 -24.45 26.11
N VAL A 349 -0.38 -25.36 25.65
CA VAL A 349 -0.41 -25.86 24.27
C VAL A 349 -1.79 -25.56 23.68
N LEU A 350 -1.83 -24.61 22.74
CA LEU A 350 -3.04 -24.21 22.04
C LEU A 350 -3.32 -25.22 20.92
N ARG A 351 -4.38 -26.01 21.09
CA ARG A 351 -4.86 -27.00 20.12
C ARG A 351 -6.23 -26.59 19.59
N GLY A 352 -6.38 -26.53 18.27
CA GLY A 352 -7.68 -26.25 17.67
C GLY A 352 -7.68 -26.04 16.17
N HIS A 353 -6.54 -25.66 15.60
CA HIS A 353 -6.37 -25.54 14.15
C HIS A 353 -6.27 -26.91 13.48
N LYS A 354 -6.87 -27.03 12.29
CA LYS A 354 -6.88 -28.21 11.40
C LYS A 354 -5.67 -28.20 10.43
N ARG A 355 -5.12 -27.02 10.09
CA ARG A 355 -3.94 -26.77 9.24
C ARG A 355 -2.82 -26.04 10.01
N PRO A 356 -1.62 -25.91 9.40
CA PRO A 356 -0.50 -25.16 9.97
C PRO A 356 -0.88 -23.77 10.47
N VAL A 357 -0.24 -23.35 11.57
CA VAL A 357 -0.31 -21.99 12.06
C VAL A 357 0.90 -21.24 11.50
N TYR A 358 0.66 -20.15 10.77
CA TYR A 358 1.70 -19.37 10.12
C TYR A 358 2.22 -18.26 11.01
N ASP A 359 1.31 -17.59 11.72
CA ASP A 359 1.66 -16.40 12.50
C ASP A 359 0.96 -16.37 13.86
N ILE A 360 1.57 -15.63 14.78
CA ILE A 360 1.12 -15.46 16.16
C ILE A 360 1.51 -14.07 16.65
N SER A 361 0.55 -13.36 17.25
CA SER A 361 0.78 -12.02 17.79
C SER A 361 0.14 -11.91 19.18
N PHE A 362 0.88 -11.33 20.12
CA PHE A 362 0.38 -10.97 21.44
C PHE A 362 -0.38 -9.64 21.40
N CYS A 363 -1.49 -9.61 22.13
CA CYS A 363 -2.17 -8.36 22.44
C CYS A 363 -1.30 -7.50 23.37
N ARG A 364 -1.26 -6.18 23.13
CA ARG A 364 -0.38 -5.28 23.90
C ARG A 364 -0.87 -4.99 25.32
N TYR A 365 -2.19 -4.99 25.52
CA TYR A 365 -2.82 -4.54 26.77
C TYR A 365 -3.64 -5.63 27.44
N ASP A 366 -4.23 -6.53 26.66
CA ASP A 366 -5.06 -7.62 27.17
C ASP A 366 -4.29 -8.94 27.14
N ARG A 367 -4.72 -9.91 27.95
CA ARG A 367 -4.14 -11.26 28.01
C ARG A 367 -4.64 -12.14 26.86
N LEU A 368 -4.61 -11.60 25.65
CA LEU A 368 -5.09 -12.26 24.44
C LEU A 368 -3.94 -12.58 23.48
N ILE A 369 -4.10 -13.67 22.74
CA ILE A 369 -3.21 -14.08 21.67
C ILE A 369 -4.03 -14.31 20.41
N VAL A 370 -3.56 -13.81 19.27
CA VAL A 370 -4.14 -14.17 17.98
C VAL A 370 -3.23 -15.12 17.25
N THR A 371 -3.84 -16.08 16.56
CA THR A 371 -3.16 -17.05 15.71
C THR A 371 -3.76 -17.03 14.31
N ALA A 372 -2.91 -17.06 13.30
CA ALA A 372 -3.25 -17.12 11.89
C ALA A 372 -3.00 -18.53 11.34
N SER A 373 -3.97 -19.13 10.66
CA SER A 373 -3.82 -20.49 10.12
C SER A 373 -4.16 -20.60 8.65
N GLY A 374 -3.54 -21.61 8.01
CA GLY A 374 -3.90 -22.07 6.67
C GLY A 374 -5.33 -22.62 6.53
N ASP A 375 -6.06 -22.78 7.64
CA ASP A 375 -7.50 -23.11 7.64
C ASP A 375 -8.40 -21.98 7.21
N GLN A 376 -7.85 -20.82 6.80
CA GLN A 376 -8.61 -19.63 6.44
C GLN A 376 -9.28 -18.97 7.66
N THR A 377 -8.85 -19.36 8.86
CA THR A 377 -9.39 -18.84 10.12
C THR A 377 -8.29 -18.15 10.93
N ALA A 378 -8.61 -16.98 11.49
CA ALA A 378 -7.87 -16.42 12.61
C ALA A 378 -8.56 -16.83 13.92
N ARG A 379 -7.80 -17.10 14.98
CA ARG A 379 -8.38 -17.43 16.30
C ARG A 379 -7.77 -16.60 17.40
N VAL A 380 -8.62 -16.13 18.30
CA VAL A 380 -8.24 -15.44 19.54
C VAL A 380 -8.29 -16.43 20.70
N TRP A 381 -7.21 -16.45 21.47
CA TRP A 381 -7.03 -17.31 22.64
C TRP A 381 -6.88 -16.46 23.89
N ASN A 382 -7.43 -16.94 25.00
CA ASN A 382 -7.12 -16.40 26.32
C ASN A 382 -5.80 -16.99 26.81
N LEU A 383 -4.89 -16.15 27.33
CA LEU A 383 -3.61 -16.60 27.87
C LEU A 383 -3.77 -17.43 29.16
N GLU A 384 -4.75 -17.09 30.01
CA GLU A 384 -4.92 -17.75 31.33
C GLU A 384 -5.48 -19.17 31.20
N ASP A 385 -6.55 -19.32 30.42
CA ASP A 385 -7.25 -20.60 30.28
C ASP A 385 -6.75 -21.43 29.09
N ALA A 386 -5.92 -20.84 28.22
CA ALA A 386 -5.52 -21.41 26.93
C ALA A 386 -6.72 -21.82 26.05
N SER A 387 -7.89 -21.22 26.29
CA SER A 387 -9.15 -21.53 25.62
C SER A 387 -9.34 -20.63 24.39
N CYS A 388 -9.98 -21.19 23.36
CA CYS A 388 -10.33 -20.42 22.16
C CYS A 388 -11.56 -19.58 22.48
N ILE A 389 -11.41 -18.25 22.50
CA ILE A 389 -12.52 -17.32 22.73
C ILE A 389 -13.40 -17.27 21.48
N LYS A 390 -12.78 -17.00 20.33
CA LYS A 390 -13.47 -16.87 19.04
C LYS A 390 -12.62 -17.33 17.87
N SER A 391 -13.31 -17.87 16.88
CA SER A 391 -12.77 -18.14 15.55
C SER A 391 -13.39 -17.16 14.55
N TYR A 392 -12.53 -16.45 13.84
CA TYR A 392 -12.90 -15.52 12.78
C TYR A 392 -12.80 -16.29 11.46
N GLU A 393 -13.96 -16.50 10.85
CA GLU A 393 -14.09 -17.12 9.53
C GLU A 393 -14.47 -16.04 8.51
N GLY A 394 -14.19 -16.31 7.24
CA GLY A 394 -14.58 -15.42 6.14
C GLY A 394 -13.47 -15.09 5.17
N SER A 395 -12.21 -15.43 5.46
CA SER A 395 -11.14 -15.37 4.46
C SER A 395 -11.31 -16.47 3.42
N SER A 396 -11.10 -16.16 2.14
CA SER A 396 -11.24 -17.13 1.04
C SER A 396 -10.08 -18.12 0.97
N ASN A 397 -8.87 -17.71 1.36
CA ASN A 397 -7.66 -18.51 1.47
C ASN A 397 -6.97 -18.35 2.84
N ALA A 398 -5.84 -19.03 2.97
CA ALA A 398 -4.99 -19.05 4.16
C ALA A 398 -4.65 -17.64 4.63
N VAL A 399 -4.80 -17.41 5.94
CA VAL A 399 -4.34 -16.17 6.58
C VAL A 399 -2.87 -16.36 6.94
N GLN A 400 -1.99 -15.54 6.37
CA GLN A 400 -0.54 -15.67 6.51
C GLN A 400 -0.03 -14.87 7.71
N ARG A 401 -0.48 -13.63 7.86
CA ARG A 401 -0.09 -12.73 8.96
C ARG A 401 -1.30 -12.17 9.67
N VAL A 402 -1.17 -11.97 10.97
CA VAL A 402 -2.21 -11.32 11.78
C VAL A 402 -1.60 -10.45 12.85
N ASP A 403 -2.15 -9.24 13.02
CA ASP A 403 -1.73 -8.32 14.08
C ASP A 403 -2.94 -7.58 14.70
N PHE A 404 -2.73 -6.97 15.86
CA PHE A 404 -3.74 -6.18 16.57
C PHE A 404 -3.66 -4.69 16.21
N LEU A 405 -4.82 -4.05 15.96
CA LEU A 405 -4.96 -2.65 15.54
C LEU A 405 -5.79 -1.84 16.57
N CYS A 406 -5.59 -0.52 16.59
CA CYS A 406 -6.33 0.48 17.39
C CYS A 406 -6.61 0.06 18.84
N LYS A 407 -5.58 0.14 19.70
CA LYS A 407 -5.70 -0.23 21.12
C LYS A 407 -6.28 -1.64 21.34
N ASN A 408 -6.06 -2.54 20.38
CA ASN A 408 -6.49 -3.94 20.36
C ASN A 408 -8.01 -4.17 20.26
N GLN A 409 -8.77 -3.20 19.74
CA GLN A 409 -10.20 -3.41 19.44
C GLN A 409 -10.40 -4.20 18.15
N TYR A 410 -9.48 -4.06 17.21
CA TYR A 410 -9.55 -4.70 15.91
C TYR A 410 -8.36 -5.64 15.69
N ILE A 411 -8.57 -6.65 14.85
CA ILE A 411 -7.57 -7.59 14.37
C ILE A 411 -7.49 -7.43 12.86
N VAL A 412 -6.28 -7.31 12.35
CA VAL A 412 -6.02 -7.23 10.92
C VAL A 412 -5.40 -8.54 10.46
N GLY A 413 -6.05 -9.22 9.50
CA GLY A 413 -5.51 -10.42 8.88
C GLY A 413 -5.19 -10.20 7.43
N ALA A 414 -3.96 -10.58 7.06
CA ALA A 414 -3.51 -10.63 5.68
C ALA A 414 -3.75 -12.02 5.09
N GLY A 415 -4.60 -12.08 4.06
CA GLY A 415 -4.91 -13.31 3.34
C GLY A 415 -3.95 -13.56 2.18
N ALA A 416 -3.84 -14.83 1.80
CA ALA A 416 -3.11 -15.21 0.58
C ALA A 416 -3.84 -14.86 -0.74
N ASP A 417 -5.03 -14.25 -0.64
CA ASP A 417 -5.86 -13.80 -1.76
C ASP A 417 -5.61 -12.35 -2.20
N GLY A 418 -4.70 -11.63 -1.55
CA GLY A 418 -4.56 -10.17 -1.74
C GLY A 418 -5.54 -9.34 -0.91
N LEU A 419 -6.47 -9.99 -0.21
CA LEU A 419 -7.41 -9.31 0.66
C LEU A 419 -6.87 -9.17 2.09
N ILE A 420 -7.02 -7.97 2.64
CA ILE A 420 -6.83 -7.69 4.06
C ILE A 420 -8.20 -7.57 4.71
N LYS A 421 -8.42 -8.28 5.82
CA LYS A 421 -9.68 -8.21 6.57
C LYS A 421 -9.45 -7.65 7.94
N ILE A 422 -10.35 -6.77 8.36
CA ILE A 422 -10.37 -6.18 9.69
C ILE A 422 -11.56 -6.75 10.44
N TRP A 423 -11.28 -7.45 11.54
CA TRP A 423 -12.28 -7.99 12.44
C TRP A 423 -12.31 -7.23 13.74
N GLU A 424 -13.49 -7.07 14.32
CA GLU A 424 -13.61 -6.54 15.68
C GLU A 424 -13.52 -7.69 16.70
N VAL A 425 -12.70 -7.52 17.74
CA VAL A 425 -12.49 -8.53 18.79
C VAL A 425 -13.78 -8.79 19.58
N SER A 426 -14.52 -7.72 19.88
CA SER A 426 -15.67 -7.73 20.78
C SER A 426 -16.89 -8.42 20.17
N SER A 427 -17.21 -8.11 18.91
CA SER A 427 -18.35 -8.67 18.18
C SER A 427 -17.97 -9.98 17.47
N GLY A 428 -16.76 -10.08 16.93
CA GLY A 428 -16.35 -11.20 16.08
C GLY A 428 -16.68 -10.98 14.60
N GLU A 429 -17.23 -9.80 14.26
CA GLU A 429 -17.70 -9.50 12.91
C GLU A 429 -16.57 -8.91 12.04
N CYS A 430 -16.67 -9.15 10.74
CA CYS A 430 -15.79 -8.56 9.74
C CYS A 430 -16.28 -7.13 9.45
N VAL A 431 -15.54 -6.13 9.93
CA VAL A 431 -15.91 -4.71 9.79
C VAL A 431 -15.65 -4.25 8.36
N ASN A 432 -14.43 -4.48 7.86
CA ASN A 432 -13.99 -4.02 6.55
C ASN A 432 -13.14 -5.08 5.85
N THR A 433 -13.25 -5.11 4.52
CA THR A 433 -12.36 -5.85 3.63
C THR A 433 -11.66 -4.85 2.72
N LEU A 434 -10.34 -4.83 2.75
CA LEU A 434 -9.50 -3.95 1.96
C LEU A 434 -8.93 -4.74 0.79
N ASP A 435 -9.06 -4.16 -0.39
CA ASP A 435 -8.70 -4.76 -1.67
C ASP A 435 -7.85 -3.74 -2.45
N ASN A 436 -6.53 -3.96 -2.44
CA ASN A 436 -5.56 -3.13 -3.17
C ASN A 436 -4.40 -3.97 -3.74
N HIS A 437 -4.36 -5.25 -3.39
CA HIS A 437 -3.27 -6.15 -3.69
C HIS A 437 -3.82 -7.28 -4.54
N ASP A 438 -3.22 -7.51 -5.70
CA ASP A 438 -3.64 -8.58 -6.61
C ASP A 438 -3.02 -9.94 -6.22
N ASN A 439 -1.98 -9.92 -5.39
CA ASN A 439 -1.17 -11.09 -5.09
C ASN A 439 -1.19 -11.48 -3.61
N ARG A 440 -0.46 -12.55 -3.28
CA ARG A 440 -0.33 -13.01 -1.90
C ARG A 440 0.41 -11.99 -1.05
N ILE A 441 -0.24 -11.59 0.05
CA ILE A 441 0.35 -10.77 1.10
C ILE A 441 1.17 -11.68 2.03
N TRP A 442 2.43 -11.33 2.25
CA TRP A 442 3.37 -12.09 3.09
C TRP A 442 3.69 -11.41 4.42
N ALA A 443 3.69 -10.08 4.43
CA ALA A 443 4.06 -9.29 5.58
C ALA A 443 2.96 -8.27 5.90
N LEU A 444 2.69 -8.10 7.20
CA LEU A 444 1.79 -7.09 7.72
C LEU A 444 2.37 -6.59 9.04
N ILE A 445 2.36 -5.28 9.25
CA ILE A 445 2.81 -4.68 10.50
C ILE A 445 1.96 -3.47 10.88
N VAL A 446 1.55 -3.42 12.14
CA VAL A 446 0.87 -2.27 12.72
C VAL A 446 1.88 -1.35 13.41
N LYS A 447 1.82 -0.05 13.11
CA LYS A 447 2.61 0.96 13.81
C LYS A 447 2.17 1.06 15.26
N ASN A 448 3.09 1.39 16.17
CA ASN A 448 2.77 1.35 17.61
C ASN A 448 1.62 2.25 18.07
N ASN A 449 1.32 3.31 17.32
CA ASN A 449 0.19 4.21 17.61
C ASN A 449 -1.15 3.53 17.34
N GLY A 450 -1.17 2.49 16.49
CA GLY A 450 -2.37 1.75 16.10
C GLY A 450 -3.18 2.42 14.99
N GLU A 451 -2.79 3.61 14.53
CA GLU A 451 -3.49 4.40 13.49
C GLU A 451 -3.07 4.00 12.07
N GLU A 452 -1.88 3.44 11.93
CA GLU A 452 -1.29 3.10 10.64
C GLU A 452 -0.82 1.65 10.64
N PHE A 453 -1.00 0.98 9.50
CA PHE A 453 -0.39 -0.32 9.26
C PHE A 453 0.09 -0.45 7.82
N ILE A 454 1.09 -1.29 7.62
CA ILE A 454 1.70 -1.57 6.32
C ILE A 454 1.41 -3.01 5.95
N SER A 455 1.15 -3.23 4.67
CA SER A 455 1.07 -4.56 4.08
C SER A 455 1.98 -4.66 2.87
N ALA A 456 2.53 -5.86 2.66
CA ALA A 456 3.49 -6.15 1.61
C ALA A 456 3.17 -7.40 0.82
N ASP A 457 3.29 -7.25 -0.49
CA ASP A 457 2.96 -8.25 -1.49
C ASP A 457 4.16 -9.05 -1.99
N SER A 458 3.87 -10.13 -2.71
CA SER A 458 4.88 -10.90 -3.44
C SER A 458 5.56 -10.11 -4.56
N ASP A 459 4.89 -9.10 -5.12
CA ASP A 459 5.39 -8.34 -6.27
C ASP A 459 6.19 -7.10 -5.84
N GLY A 460 6.43 -6.94 -4.54
CA GLY A 460 7.17 -5.81 -3.97
C GLY A 460 6.31 -4.57 -3.73
N ALA A 461 5.00 -4.63 -3.99
CA ALA A 461 4.08 -3.55 -3.67
C ALA A 461 3.90 -3.44 -2.14
N ILE A 462 4.10 -2.23 -1.62
CA ILE A 462 3.90 -1.90 -0.22
C ILE A 462 2.78 -0.87 -0.16
N THR A 463 1.75 -1.15 0.62
CA THR A 463 0.63 -0.22 0.82
C THR A 463 0.54 0.17 2.28
N ILE A 464 0.41 1.48 2.50
CA ILE A 464 0.26 2.10 3.81
C ILE A 464 -1.22 2.39 4.00
N TRP A 465 -1.77 1.92 5.09
CA TRP A 465 -3.16 2.10 5.47
C TRP A 465 -3.22 3.02 6.68
N GLN A 466 -4.07 4.05 6.60
CA GLN A 466 -4.35 4.99 7.68
C GLN A 466 -5.80 4.86 8.10
N ASP A 467 -6.05 4.89 9.41
CA ASP A 467 -7.40 4.85 9.96
C ASP A 467 -8.08 6.22 9.88
N ASN A 468 -9.10 6.34 9.03
CA ASN A 468 -9.91 7.56 8.88
C ASN A 468 -11.32 7.41 9.50
N THR A 469 -11.54 6.43 10.37
CA THR A 469 -12.88 6.18 10.94
C THR A 469 -13.42 7.36 11.75
N GLU A 470 -12.58 8.07 12.49
CA GLU A 470 -12.98 9.24 13.28
C GLU A 470 -13.43 10.40 12.39
N GLU A 471 -12.69 10.69 11.31
CA GLU A 471 -13.01 11.75 10.36
C GLU A 471 -14.34 11.48 9.64
N VAL A 472 -14.52 10.25 9.15
CA VAL A 472 -15.76 9.83 8.48
C VAL A 472 -16.95 9.90 9.43
N ASN A 473 -16.77 9.56 10.71
CA ASN A 473 -17.84 9.66 11.70
C ASN A 473 -18.19 11.13 11.99
N ALA A 474 -17.18 12.00 12.13
CA ALA A 474 -17.40 13.43 12.31
C ALA A 474 -18.12 14.07 11.12
N GLU A 475 -17.74 13.73 9.89
CA GLU A 475 -18.43 14.20 8.67
C GLU A 475 -19.89 13.76 8.62
N LYS A 476 -20.18 12.50 8.97
CA LYS A 476 -21.56 11.98 9.07
C LYS A 476 -22.36 12.70 10.14
N GLU A 477 -21.77 13.00 11.29
CA GLU A 477 -22.43 13.76 12.35
C GLU A 477 -22.72 15.20 11.93
N ILE A 478 -21.80 15.85 11.22
CA ILE A 478 -21.98 17.19 10.68
C ILE A 478 -23.09 17.19 9.63
N ALA A 479 -23.08 16.25 8.69
CA ALA A 479 -24.12 16.11 7.68
C ALA A 479 -25.51 15.91 8.33
N ARG A 480 -25.59 15.04 9.33
CA ARG A 480 -26.84 14.81 10.08
C ARG A 480 -27.31 16.06 10.83
N LYS A 481 -26.41 16.86 11.40
CA LYS A 481 -26.76 18.13 12.06
C LYS A 481 -27.34 19.12 11.04
N VAL A 482 -26.69 19.27 9.88
CA VAL A 482 -27.17 20.14 8.79
C VAL A 482 -28.55 19.69 8.29
N GLU A 483 -28.77 18.39 8.13
CA GLU A 483 -30.09 17.85 7.76
C GLU A 483 -31.16 18.23 8.80
N VAL A 484 -30.87 18.07 10.09
CA VAL A 484 -31.80 18.41 11.18
C VAL A 484 -32.09 19.91 11.24
N GLU A 485 -31.08 20.75 11.04
CA GLU A 485 -31.23 22.22 10.99
C GLU A 485 -32.16 22.63 9.85
N LYS A 486 -31.92 22.13 8.63
CA LYS A 486 -32.80 22.37 7.47
C LYS A 486 -34.22 21.85 7.71
N ASP A 487 -34.37 20.72 8.38
CA ASP A 487 -35.68 20.16 8.72
C ASP A 487 -36.45 21.05 9.71
N GLN A 488 -35.73 21.69 10.64
CA GLN A 488 -36.28 22.67 11.57
C GLN A 488 -36.66 23.98 10.86
N GLU A 489 -35.81 24.48 9.96
CA GLU A 489 -36.11 25.66 9.14
C GLU A 489 -37.36 25.45 8.27
N LEU A 490 -37.50 24.28 7.65
CA LEU A 490 -38.67 23.93 6.87
C LEU A 490 -39.95 23.98 7.72
N ARG A 491 -39.92 23.45 8.95
CA ARG A 491 -41.08 23.51 9.87
C ARG A 491 -41.41 24.95 10.25
N ASN A 492 -40.41 25.77 10.52
CA ASN A 492 -40.60 27.19 10.81
C ASN A 492 -41.24 27.92 9.62
N CYS A 493 -40.79 27.62 8.39
CA CYS A 493 -41.36 28.22 7.18
C CYS A 493 -42.83 27.84 6.98
N ILE A 494 -43.19 26.57 7.22
CA ILE A 494 -44.58 26.09 7.16
C ILE A 494 -45.45 26.82 8.21
N LEU A 495 -44.97 26.92 9.46
CA LEU A 495 -45.69 27.59 10.54
C LEU A 495 -45.91 29.09 10.26
N HIS A 496 -44.94 29.76 9.66
CA HIS A 496 -45.01 31.17 9.31
C HIS A 496 -45.70 31.44 7.96
N GLY A 497 -46.13 30.41 7.23
CA GLY A 497 -46.77 30.55 5.92
C GLY A 497 -45.84 31.07 4.81
N LYS A 498 -44.52 30.90 4.96
CA LYS A 498 -43.52 31.23 3.92
C LYS A 498 -43.41 30.08 2.92
N TRP A 499 -44.35 30.01 1.99
CA TRP A 499 -44.51 28.87 1.08
C TRP A 499 -43.37 28.72 0.07
N VAL A 500 -42.78 29.84 -0.36
CA VAL A 500 -41.65 29.87 -1.29
C VAL A 500 -40.42 29.19 -0.70
N ASP A 501 -39.96 29.64 0.47
CA ASP A 501 -38.78 29.10 1.13
C ASP A 501 -39.03 27.64 1.56
N ALA A 502 -40.24 27.34 2.04
CA ALA A 502 -40.66 25.99 2.39
C ALA A 502 -40.62 25.04 1.19
N PHE A 503 -41.00 25.51 -0.02
CA PHE A 503 -40.96 24.71 -1.24
C PHE A 503 -39.52 24.38 -1.65
N ILE A 504 -38.61 25.36 -1.60
CA ILE A 504 -37.19 25.15 -1.93
C ILE A 504 -36.55 24.18 -0.93
N LEU A 505 -36.72 24.42 0.38
CA LEU A 505 -36.19 23.56 1.43
C LEU A 505 -36.77 22.14 1.35
N ALA A 506 -38.05 21.99 1.04
CA ALA A 506 -38.70 20.67 0.90
C ALA A 506 -38.20 19.89 -0.31
N LEU A 507 -37.86 20.61 -1.39
CA LEU A 507 -37.28 20.03 -2.59
C LEU A 507 -35.82 19.62 -2.36
N ASP A 508 -35.06 20.44 -1.64
CA ASP A 508 -33.66 20.17 -1.29
C ASP A 508 -33.50 19.00 -0.31
N LEU A 509 -34.44 18.82 0.63
CA LEU A 509 -34.49 17.69 1.56
C LEU A 509 -35.14 16.43 0.96
N ASP A 510 -35.65 16.51 -0.27
CA ASP A 510 -36.35 15.45 -1.00
C ASP A 510 -37.42 14.72 -0.16
N HIS A 511 -38.28 15.49 0.52
CA HIS A 511 -39.37 14.97 1.34
C HIS A 511 -40.72 15.04 0.61
N PRO A 512 -41.17 13.96 -0.07
CA PRO A 512 -42.29 14.03 -1.03
C PRO A 512 -43.63 14.37 -0.38
N MET A 513 -43.92 13.85 0.81
CA MET A 513 -45.20 14.15 1.47
C MET A 513 -45.24 15.54 2.10
N ARG A 514 -44.08 16.04 2.57
CA ARG A 514 -44.00 17.41 3.10
C ARG A 514 -44.10 18.43 1.97
N LEU A 515 -43.41 18.20 0.85
CA LEU A 515 -43.55 19.00 -0.37
C LEU A 515 -45.01 19.03 -0.86
N TYR A 516 -45.69 17.88 -0.88
CA TYR A 516 -47.11 17.81 -1.22
C TYR A 516 -47.99 18.64 -0.26
N ASN A 517 -47.75 18.54 1.05
CA ASN A 517 -48.52 19.29 2.04
C ASN A 517 -48.29 20.80 1.93
N VAL A 518 -47.05 21.23 1.71
CA VAL A 518 -46.70 22.64 1.41
C VAL A 518 -47.51 23.15 0.21
N LEU A 519 -47.55 22.39 -0.88
CA LEU A 519 -48.32 22.74 -2.07
C LEU A 519 -49.83 22.73 -1.82
N LYS A 520 -50.34 21.76 -1.07
CA LYS A 520 -51.77 21.64 -0.74
C LYS A 520 -52.24 22.78 0.16
N GLU A 521 -51.46 23.13 1.17
CA GLU A 521 -51.77 24.23 2.10
C GLU A 521 -51.68 25.58 1.39
N CYS A 522 -50.70 25.76 0.49
CA CYS A 522 -50.62 26.93 -0.38
C CYS A 522 -51.88 27.09 -1.25
N ILE A 523 -52.35 26.00 -1.89
CA ILE A 523 -53.60 25.99 -2.68
C ILE A 523 -54.84 26.26 -1.80
N ALA A 524 -54.84 25.79 -0.54
CA ALA A 524 -55.98 26.00 0.35
C ALA A 524 -56.08 27.44 0.87
N GLN A 525 -54.96 28.14 1.03
CA GLN A 525 -54.93 29.51 1.52
C GLN A 525 -55.28 30.55 0.44
N ASN A 526 -55.16 30.23 -0.85
CA ASN A 526 -55.55 31.05 -2.02
C ASN A 526 -55.37 32.56 -1.76
N GLN A 527 -54.11 33.03 -1.72
CA GLN A 527 -53.81 34.43 -1.46
C GLN A 527 -54.17 35.33 -2.66
N ASP A 528 -54.09 34.81 -3.88
CA ASP A 528 -54.41 35.52 -5.13
C ASP A 528 -55.51 34.82 -5.93
N VAL A 529 -56.59 35.52 -6.25
CA VAL A 529 -57.80 34.98 -6.93
C VAL A 529 -57.50 34.49 -8.37
N ASP A 530 -56.44 35.01 -8.99
CA ASP A 530 -56.04 34.67 -10.36
C ASP A 530 -54.88 33.64 -10.44
N SER A 531 -54.26 33.25 -9.32
CA SER A 531 -53.17 32.27 -9.31
C SER A 531 -53.70 30.83 -9.21
N LYS A 532 -53.14 29.93 -10.01
CA LYS A 532 -53.56 28.51 -10.06
C LYS A 532 -52.97 27.69 -8.91
N LEU A 533 -51.82 28.10 -8.38
CA LEU A 533 -51.17 27.50 -7.22
C LEU A 533 -51.36 28.30 -5.92
N GLY A 534 -52.05 29.44 -5.98
CA GLY A 534 -52.40 30.29 -4.84
C GLY A 534 -51.39 31.40 -4.52
N SER A 535 -50.24 31.46 -5.21
CA SER A 535 -49.20 32.50 -5.08
C SER A 535 -48.43 32.70 -6.39
N PHE A 536 -48.36 33.95 -6.88
CA PHE A 536 -47.60 34.30 -8.07
C PHE A 536 -46.07 34.09 -7.90
N GLU A 537 -45.55 34.31 -6.69
CA GLU A 537 -44.12 34.19 -6.38
C GLU A 537 -43.62 32.74 -6.54
N LEU A 538 -44.44 31.77 -6.13
CA LEU A 538 -44.12 30.35 -6.26
C LEU A 538 -44.12 29.92 -7.74
N GLU A 539 -45.07 30.42 -8.54
CA GLU A 539 -45.12 30.15 -9.98
C GLU A 539 -43.91 30.72 -10.73
N GLU A 540 -43.44 31.94 -10.37
CA GLU A 540 -42.25 32.54 -10.96
C GLU A 540 -40.98 31.75 -10.60
N LEU A 541 -40.88 31.24 -9.38
CA LEU A 541 -39.76 30.42 -8.95
C LEU A 541 -39.72 29.07 -9.63
N ILE A 542 -40.87 28.43 -9.87
CA ILE A 542 -40.92 27.18 -10.65
C ILE A 542 -40.31 27.40 -12.05
N GLY A 543 -40.56 28.55 -12.69
CA GLY A 543 -39.93 28.90 -13.96
C GLY A 543 -38.41 29.09 -13.88
N LYS A 544 -37.89 29.52 -12.73
CA LYS A 544 -36.45 29.76 -12.49
C LYS A 544 -35.69 28.57 -11.90
N LEU A 545 -36.35 27.43 -11.62
CA LEU A 545 -35.70 26.26 -11.04
C LEU A 545 -34.57 25.71 -11.94
N GLU A 546 -33.58 25.09 -11.29
CA GLU A 546 -32.50 24.35 -11.94
C GLU A 546 -33.00 23.04 -12.57
N GLU A 547 -32.29 22.53 -13.57
CA GLU A 547 -32.68 21.34 -14.33
C GLU A 547 -32.79 20.08 -13.47
N ASP A 548 -31.87 19.88 -12.52
CA ASP A 548 -31.89 18.74 -11.59
C ASP A 548 -33.10 18.77 -10.66
N LYS A 549 -33.47 19.96 -10.19
CA LYS A 549 -34.64 20.19 -9.32
C LYS A 549 -35.95 19.99 -10.08
N ILE A 550 -36.00 20.38 -11.35
CA ILE A 550 -37.15 20.10 -12.23
C ILE A 550 -37.30 18.59 -12.45
N LEU A 551 -36.20 17.87 -12.70
CA LEU A 551 -36.23 16.42 -12.87
C LEU A 551 -36.75 15.72 -11.60
N LEU A 552 -36.28 16.14 -10.42
CA LEU A 552 -36.75 15.63 -9.14
C LEU A 552 -38.25 15.92 -8.94
N LEU A 553 -38.69 17.13 -9.27
CA LEU A 553 -40.10 17.53 -9.21
C LEU A 553 -40.98 16.65 -10.12
N PHE A 554 -40.56 16.39 -11.37
CA PHE A 554 -41.30 15.50 -12.29
C PHE A 554 -41.38 14.05 -11.79
N LYS A 555 -40.31 13.54 -11.15
CA LYS A 555 -40.34 12.24 -10.48
C LYS A 555 -41.40 12.21 -9.36
N ARG A 556 -41.51 13.28 -8.56
CA ARG A 556 -42.53 13.39 -7.50
C ARG A 556 -43.94 13.56 -8.05
N ILE A 557 -44.12 14.35 -9.10
CA ILE A 557 -45.38 14.52 -9.82
C ILE A 557 -45.89 13.19 -10.34
N ARG A 558 -45.00 12.37 -10.95
CA ARG A 558 -45.36 11.02 -11.39
C ARG A 558 -45.94 10.20 -10.23
N ASP A 559 -45.21 10.15 -9.11
CA ASP A 559 -45.63 9.36 -7.94
C ASP A 559 -46.98 9.84 -7.40
N TRP A 560 -47.21 11.17 -7.31
CA TRP A 560 -48.51 11.72 -6.89
C TRP A 560 -49.64 11.45 -7.89
N ASN A 561 -49.37 11.48 -9.20
CA ASN A 561 -50.38 11.28 -10.24
C ASN A 561 -50.91 9.84 -10.30
N THR A 562 -50.12 8.85 -9.82
CA THR A 562 -50.60 7.46 -9.69
C THR A 562 -51.76 7.32 -8.69
N ASN A 563 -51.84 8.21 -7.69
CA ASN A 563 -52.84 8.16 -6.64
C ASN A 563 -54.02 9.09 -6.95
N ALA A 564 -55.24 8.53 -6.99
CA ALA A 564 -56.47 9.26 -7.27
C ALA A 564 -56.85 10.34 -6.22
N ARG A 565 -56.20 10.39 -5.06
CA ARG A 565 -56.40 11.47 -4.07
C ARG A 565 -55.41 12.62 -4.19
N LEU A 566 -54.23 12.36 -4.75
CA LEU A 566 -53.10 13.31 -4.78
C LEU A 566 -52.95 13.97 -6.16
N PHE A 567 -53.69 13.48 -7.17
CA PHE A 567 -53.53 13.94 -8.55
C PHE A 567 -53.89 15.42 -8.74
N GLU A 568 -54.85 15.98 -7.98
CA GLU A 568 -55.31 17.37 -8.18
C GLU A 568 -54.17 18.38 -8.05
N VAL A 569 -53.35 18.21 -7.01
CA VAL A 569 -52.17 19.06 -6.77
C VAL A 569 -51.13 18.81 -7.86
N ALA A 570 -50.89 17.54 -8.23
CA ALA A 570 -49.93 17.17 -9.26
C ALA A 570 -50.27 17.79 -10.64
N GLN A 571 -51.54 17.76 -11.05
CA GLN A 571 -51.99 18.35 -12.31
C GLN A 571 -51.89 19.88 -12.31
N LYS A 572 -52.16 20.53 -11.17
CA LYS A 572 -51.96 21.99 -11.03
C LYS A 572 -50.48 22.36 -11.16
N VAL A 573 -49.58 21.60 -10.54
CA VAL A 573 -48.13 21.83 -10.66
C VAL A 573 -47.66 21.59 -12.10
N ILE A 574 -48.10 20.50 -12.77
CA ILE A 574 -47.78 20.26 -14.19
C ILE A 574 -48.21 21.45 -15.04
N ARG A 575 -49.42 21.97 -14.82
CA ARG A 575 -49.92 23.12 -15.56
C ARG A 575 -49.07 24.38 -15.35
N VAL A 576 -48.66 24.66 -14.11
CA VAL A 576 -47.77 25.79 -13.80
C VAL A 576 -46.41 25.62 -14.48
N VAL A 577 -45.84 24.41 -14.44
CA VAL A 577 -44.58 24.11 -15.12
C VAL A 577 -44.71 24.32 -16.63
N LEU A 578 -45.80 23.91 -17.26
CA LEU A 578 -46.03 24.11 -18.70
C LEU A 578 -46.31 25.58 -19.08
N ASP A 579 -46.97 26.33 -18.19
CA ASP A 579 -47.29 27.75 -18.43
C ASP A 579 -46.07 28.67 -18.24
N LYS A 580 -45.09 28.27 -17.39
CA LYS A 580 -43.95 29.11 -17.00
C LYS A 580 -42.59 28.64 -17.51
N CYS A 581 -42.42 27.36 -17.85
CA CYS A 581 -41.16 26.84 -18.39
C CYS A 581 -41.22 26.73 -19.92
N ASP A 582 -40.14 27.15 -20.58
CA ASP A 582 -39.98 26.99 -22.02
C ASP A 582 -39.91 25.50 -22.39
N LEU A 583 -40.71 25.09 -23.39
CA LEU A 583 -40.78 23.71 -23.85
C LEU A 583 -39.44 23.19 -24.39
N ASP A 584 -38.64 24.07 -25.02
CA ASP A 584 -37.31 23.74 -25.52
C ASP A 584 -36.34 23.39 -24.39
N ARG A 585 -36.46 24.08 -23.25
CA ARG A 585 -35.64 23.81 -22.06
C ARG A 585 -36.01 22.47 -21.44
N LEU A 586 -37.30 22.15 -21.36
CA LEU A 586 -37.76 20.85 -20.85
C LEU A 586 -37.28 19.69 -21.74
N TYR A 587 -37.32 19.85 -23.07
CA TYR A 587 -36.88 18.81 -24.02
C TYR A 587 -35.39 18.48 -23.90
N GLN A 588 -34.55 19.47 -23.55
CA GLN A 588 -33.10 19.28 -23.41
C GLN A 588 -32.72 18.45 -22.17
N ILE A 589 -33.58 18.38 -21.16
CA ILE A 589 -33.33 17.64 -19.92
C ILE A 589 -33.39 16.13 -20.19
N LYS A 590 -32.26 15.45 -20.02
CA LYS A 590 -32.16 13.99 -20.20
C LYS A 590 -33.03 13.26 -19.16
N GLY A 591 -33.87 12.33 -19.63
CA GLY A 591 -34.67 11.46 -18.78
C GLY A 591 -36.08 11.98 -18.43
N ILE A 592 -36.39 13.25 -18.73
CA ILE A 592 -37.71 13.82 -18.42
C ILE A 592 -38.84 13.14 -19.20
N MET A 593 -38.57 12.74 -20.46
CA MET A 593 -39.56 12.09 -21.33
C MET A 593 -40.09 10.79 -20.71
N GLN A 594 -39.24 10.00 -20.05
CA GLN A 594 -39.69 8.76 -19.40
C GLN A 594 -40.72 9.05 -18.29
N TYR A 595 -40.55 10.16 -17.56
CA TYR A 595 -41.52 10.58 -16.55
C TYR A 595 -42.80 11.12 -17.18
N ILE A 596 -42.70 11.89 -18.26
CA ILE A 596 -43.87 12.42 -19.00
C ILE A 596 -44.71 11.27 -19.59
N ASP A 597 -44.07 10.32 -20.27
CA ASP A 597 -44.73 9.14 -20.84
C ASP A 597 -45.43 8.30 -19.76
N ALA A 598 -44.87 8.24 -18.56
CA ALA A 598 -45.50 7.58 -17.42
C ALA A 598 -46.69 8.37 -16.85
N ILE A 599 -46.70 9.71 -16.94
CA ILE A 599 -47.76 10.57 -16.41
C ILE A 599 -49.00 10.57 -17.32
N VAL A 600 -48.82 10.57 -18.65
CA VAL A 600 -49.89 10.75 -19.64
C VAL A 600 -51.04 9.73 -19.48
N PRO A 601 -50.81 8.41 -19.39
CA PRO A 601 -51.89 7.43 -19.26
C PRO A 601 -52.71 7.59 -17.97
N TYR A 602 -52.08 8.07 -16.89
CA TYR A 602 -52.79 8.34 -15.63
C TYR A 602 -53.63 9.61 -15.75
N SER A 603 -53.10 10.65 -16.39
CA SER A 603 -53.87 11.87 -16.67
C SER A 603 -55.11 11.59 -17.53
N GLU A 604 -55.01 10.74 -18.56
CA GLU A 604 -56.17 10.34 -19.39
C GLU A 604 -57.23 9.58 -18.59
N ARG A 605 -56.81 8.69 -17.69
CA ARG A 605 -57.73 7.97 -16.79
C ARG A 605 -58.43 8.90 -15.82
N HIS A 606 -57.74 9.91 -15.28
CA HIS A 606 -58.39 10.90 -14.41
C HIS A 606 -59.32 11.81 -15.21
N TYR A 607 -58.96 12.17 -16.44
CA TYR A 607 -59.79 12.98 -17.33
C TYR A 607 -61.12 12.29 -17.68
N THR A 608 -61.06 11.02 -18.11
CA THR A 608 -62.28 10.23 -18.39
C THR A 608 -63.19 10.06 -17.17
N ARG A 609 -62.60 9.94 -15.97
CA ARG A 609 -63.37 9.97 -14.71
C ARG A 609 -64.07 11.31 -14.51
N PHE A 610 -63.39 12.43 -14.74
CA PHE A 610 -64.02 13.75 -14.64
C PHE A 610 -65.12 13.96 -15.67
N GLU A 611 -64.93 13.55 -16.92
CA GLU A 611 -65.98 13.63 -17.93
C GLU A 611 -67.23 12.87 -17.48
N SER A 612 -67.07 11.64 -16.98
CA SER A 612 -68.21 10.86 -16.47
C SER A 612 -68.90 11.53 -15.27
N LEU A 613 -68.16 12.24 -14.41
CA LEU A 613 -68.73 13.00 -13.29
C LEU A 613 -69.48 14.25 -13.78
N ILE A 614 -68.97 14.92 -14.81
CA ILE A 614 -69.64 16.08 -15.43
C ILE A 614 -70.93 15.60 -16.11
N GLU A 615 -70.91 14.49 -16.83
CA GLU A 615 -72.10 13.88 -17.42
C GLU A 615 -73.16 13.55 -16.37
N GLN A 616 -72.76 12.98 -15.23
CA GLN A 616 -73.66 12.72 -14.11
C GLN A 616 -74.20 14.01 -13.48
N SER A 617 -73.41 15.09 -13.46
CA SER A 617 -73.85 16.38 -12.93
C SER A 617 -75.01 17.00 -13.71
N TYR A 618 -75.11 16.75 -15.02
CA TYR A 618 -76.25 17.23 -15.83
C TYR A 618 -77.59 16.60 -15.43
N ILE A 619 -77.58 15.48 -14.69
CA ILE A 619 -78.81 14.93 -14.10
C ILE A 619 -79.40 15.92 -13.08
N LEU A 620 -78.56 16.64 -12.32
CA LEU A 620 -79.01 17.67 -11.38
C LEU A 620 -79.67 18.84 -12.12
N ASP A 621 -79.07 19.30 -13.23
CA ASP A 621 -79.65 20.35 -14.07
C ASP A 621 -80.99 19.91 -14.67
N TYR A 622 -81.07 18.65 -15.12
CA TYR A 622 -82.32 18.07 -15.61
C TYR A 622 -83.39 18.03 -14.53
N VAL A 623 -83.04 17.61 -13.31
CA VAL A 623 -83.95 17.60 -12.16
C VAL A 623 -84.38 19.02 -11.79
N SER A 624 -83.46 20.00 -11.79
CA SER A 624 -83.78 21.41 -11.54
C SER A 624 -84.81 21.93 -12.55
N ARG A 625 -84.60 21.67 -13.85
CA ARG A 625 -85.55 22.07 -14.90
C ARG A 625 -86.92 21.41 -14.75
N LYS A 626 -86.95 20.12 -14.39
CA LYS A 626 -88.18 19.39 -14.11
C LYS A 626 -88.94 19.96 -12.90
N MET A 627 -88.22 20.42 -11.87
CA MET A 627 -88.84 21.11 -10.73
C MET A 627 -89.41 22.46 -11.14
N ASP A 628 -88.70 23.23 -11.97
CA ASP A 628 -89.18 24.51 -12.48
C ASP A 628 -90.46 24.36 -13.33
N GLU A 629 -90.54 23.33 -14.18
CA GLU A 629 -91.75 22.98 -14.96
C GLU A 629 -92.96 22.56 -14.11
N LEU A 630 -92.73 22.07 -12.89
CA LEU A 630 -93.79 21.68 -11.94
C LEU A 630 -94.30 22.88 -11.11
N ILE A 631 -93.53 23.96 -11.04
CA ILE A 631 -93.83 25.18 -10.28
C ILE A 631 -94.52 26.22 -11.18
N SER A 632 -94.31 26.18 -12.50
CA SER A 632 -95.05 26.94 -13.52
C SER A 632 -96.39 26.31 -13.86
#